data_AF-A0A2D6EPR1-F1
#
_entry.id   AF-A0A2D6EPR1-F1
#
_cell.length_a   1.000
_cell.length_b   1.000
_cell.length_c   1.000
_cell.angle_alpha   90.00
_cell.angle_beta   90.00
_cell.angle_gamma   90.00
#
_symmetry.space_group_name_H-M   'P 1'
#
loop_
_entity.id
_entity.type
_entity.pdbx_description
1 polymer ?
#
loop_
_entity_poly.entity_id
_entity_poly.type
_entity_poly.pdbx_seq_one_letter_code
_entity_poly.pdbx_strand_id
1 'polypeptide(L)'
;MGNPSKRASLCFAAGCLGALANSWSVWYFGSKGIPVSFGVTIAPSFSLAWLYPRIVWGGLWGLLFLLPVMKNRFLSRGLLFSLGPTLVQLFIVFPMKAHKGVMGLTLGTLTPAFIFLYNVIWGLVAAIWLRWADK
;
A
#
# COMPACT_ATOMS: atom_id res chain seq x y z
N MET A 1 -26.87 11.89 -4.95
CA MET A 1 -25.52 11.49 -5.43
C MET A 1 -24.54 12.55 -4.95
N GLY A 2 -23.68 12.22 -3.99
CA GLY A 2 -22.78 13.21 -3.36
C GLY A 2 -21.80 13.83 -4.35
N ASN A 3 -21.37 15.07 -4.07
CA ASN A 3 -20.43 15.84 -4.88
C ASN A 3 -19.18 14.99 -5.23
N PRO A 4 -18.88 14.76 -6.53
CA PRO A 4 -17.77 13.90 -6.97
C PRO A 4 -16.42 14.38 -6.44
N SER A 5 -16.22 15.70 -6.29
CA SER A 5 -15.01 16.29 -5.73
C SER A 5 -14.83 15.92 -4.27
N LYS A 6 -15.91 15.94 -3.47
CA LYS A 6 -15.88 15.52 -2.06
C LYS A 6 -15.42 14.07 -1.95
N ARG A 7 -15.99 13.20 -2.79
CA ARG A 7 -15.67 11.77 -2.78
C ARG A 7 -14.24 11.48 -3.22
N ALA A 8 -13.77 12.17 -4.27
CA ALA A 8 -12.40 12.06 -4.74
C ALA A 8 -11.39 12.47 -3.66
N SER A 9 -11.61 13.62 -3.00
CA SER A 9 -10.78 14.08 -1.90
C SER A 9 -10.75 13.10 -0.73
N LEU A 10 -11.90 12.50 -0.37
CA LEU A 10 -11.97 11.48 0.68
C LEU A 10 -11.21 10.20 0.30
N CYS A 11 -11.34 9.71 -0.94
CA CYS A 11 -10.60 8.56 -1.44
C CYS A 11 -9.10 8.80 -1.46
N PHE A 12 -8.66 10.00 -1.89
CA PHE A 12 -7.25 10.38 -1.86
C PHE A 12 -6.72 10.42 -0.42
N ALA A 13 -7.42 11.08 0.50
CA ALA A 13 -7.03 11.14 1.91
C ALA A 13 -6.97 9.73 2.55
N ALA A 14 -7.92 8.85 2.24
CA ALA A 14 -7.92 7.47 2.70
C ALA A 14 -6.68 6.71 2.19
N GLY A 15 -6.32 6.88 0.91
CA GLY A 15 -5.14 6.30 0.32
C GLY A 15 -3.84 6.81 0.95
N CYS A 16 -3.77 8.10 1.28
CA CYS A 16 -2.64 8.70 2.01
C CYS A 16 -2.47 8.07 3.40
N LEU A 17 -3.56 7.94 4.17
CA LEU A 17 -3.54 7.28 5.49
C LEU A 17 -3.17 5.80 5.39
N GLY A 18 -3.71 5.10 4.39
CA GLY A 18 -3.30 3.72 4.11
C GLY A 18 -1.80 3.61 3.82
N ALA A 19 -1.22 4.57 3.10
CA ALA A 19 0.20 4.55 2.76
C ALA A 19 1.10 4.92 3.92
N LEU A 20 0.63 5.78 4.82
CA LEU A 20 1.29 6.02 6.09
C LEU A 20 1.33 4.73 6.92
N ALA A 21 0.20 4.03 7.05
CA ALA A 21 0.12 2.76 7.79
C ALA A 21 1.00 1.66 7.17
N ASN A 22 0.99 1.52 5.85
CA ASN A 22 1.90 0.62 5.12
C ASN A 22 3.37 0.97 5.39
N SER A 23 3.75 2.23 5.22
CA SER A 23 5.13 2.67 5.35
C SER A 23 5.64 2.50 6.78
N TRP A 24 4.79 2.81 7.77
CA TRP A 24 5.06 2.55 9.17
C TRP A 24 5.23 1.05 9.45
N SER A 25 4.36 0.20 8.90
CA SER A 25 4.45 -1.26 9.07
C SER A 25 5.74 -1.84 8.48
N VAL A 26 6.13 -1.39 7.27
CA VAL A 26 7.38 -1.80 6.62
C VAL A 26 8.58 -1.42 7.49
N TRP A 27 8.63 -0.18 7.99
CA TRP A 27 9.71 0.27 8.85
C TRP A 27 9.73 -0.43 10.20
N TYR A 28 8.57 -0.61 10.83
CA TYR A 28 8.45 -1.27 12.12
C TYR A 28 8.91 -2.73 12.03
N PHE A 29 8.49 -3.47 11.01
CA PHE A 29 8.92 -4.87 10.83
C PHE A 29 10.40 -4.94 10.47
N GLY A 30 10.89 -4.03 9.63
CA GLY A 30 12.31 -3.92 9.28
C GLY A 30 13.19 -3.64 10.51
N SER A 31 12.80 -2.71 11.39
CA SER A 31 13.55 -2.38 12.61
C SER A 31 13.53 -3.49 13.65
N LYS A 32 12.50 -4.35 13.65
CA LYS A 32 12.43 -5.56 14.47
C LYS A 32 13.15 -6.76 13.85
N GLY A 33 13.70 -6.64 12.65
CA GLY A 33 14.37 -7.74 11.96
C GLY A 33 13.45 -8.86 11.51
N ILE A 34 12.13 -8.65 11.49
CA ILE A 34 11.15 -9.70 11.12
C ILE A 34 11.38 -10.18 9.69
N PRO A 35 11.50 -9.32 8.65
CA PRO A 35 11.77 -9.81 7.29
C PRO A 35 13.08 -10.61 7.22
N VAL A 36 14.10 -10.17 7.97
CA VAL A 36 15.42 -10.81 7.98
C VAL A 36 15.35 -12.22 8.55
N SER A 37 14.53 -12.48 9.57
CA SER A 37 14.33 -13.84 10.09
C SER A 37 13.71 -14.81 9.08
N PHE A 38 13.09 -14.30 8.01
CA PHE A 38 12.56 -15.07 6.88
C PHE A 38 13.46 -15.01 5.64
N GLY A 39 14.71 -14.54 5.77
CA GLY A 39 15.66 -14.42 4.66
C GLY A 39 15.33 -13.27 3.70
N VAL A 40 14.58 -12.27 4.16
CA VAL A 40 14.16 -11.11 3.36
C VAL A 40 14.85 -9.83 3.85
N THR A 41 15.65 -9.20 2.99
CA THR A 41 16.43 -7.99 3.30
C THR A 41 15.65 -6.72 2.96
N ILE A 42 14.60 -6.43 3.73
CA ILE A 42 13.79 -5.21 3.61
C ILE A 42 13.91 -4.40 4.91
N ALA A 43 14.77 -3.39 4.91
CA ALA A 43 14.96 -2.48 6.04
C ALA A 43 15.18 -1.04 5.53
N PRO A 44 14.11 -0.31 5.15
CA PRO A 44 14.25 1.07 4.72
C PRO A 44 14.53 2.01 5.90
N SER A 45 15.30 3.05 5.66
CA SER A 45 15.41 4.19 6.58
C SER A 45 14.07 4.95 6.60
N PHE A 46 13.54 5.25 7.79
CA PHE A 46 12.32 6.06 7.93
C PHE A 46 12.62 7.55 7.75
N SER A 47 13.03 7.93 6.53
CA SER A 47 13.32 9.30 6.17
C SER A 47 12.11 9.95 5.49
N LEU A 48 12.01 11.26 5.60
CA LEU A 48 10.99 12.04 4.91
C LEU A 48 11.07 11.86 3.39
N ALA A 49 12.27 11.81 2.83
CA ALA A 49 12.50 11.58 1.40
C ALA A 49 11.95 10.23 0.91
N TRP A 50 11.94 9.21 1.78
CA TRP A 50 11.34 7.90 1.48
C TRP A 50 9.82 7.90 1.70
N LEU A 51 9.35 8.61 2.72
CA LEU A 51 7.94 8.58 3.14
C LEU A 51 7.02 9.43 2.25
N TYR A 52 7.42 10.67 1.93
CA TYR A 52 6.60 11.60 1.13
C TYR A 52 6.09 11.00 -0.19
N PRO A 53 6.95 10.46 -1.08
CA PRO A 53 6.47 9.90 -2.35
C PRO A 53 5.52 8.72 -2.12
N ARG A 54 5.74 7.90 -1.09
CA ARG A 54 4.87 6.74 -0.78
C ARG A 54 3.47 7.20 -0.37
N ILE A 55 3.37 8.25 0.43
CA ILE A 55 2.07 8.82 0.83
C ILE A 55 1.32 9.34 -0.40
N VAL A 56 1.99 10.13 -1.25
CA VAL A 56 1.38 10.69 -2.46
C VAL A 56 0.90 9.60 -3.41
N TRP A 57 1.74 8.62 -3.73
CA TRP A 57 1.36 7.47 -4.56
C TRP A 57 0.25 6.65 -3.93
N GLY A 58 0.29 6.46 -2.60
CA GLY A 58 -0.80 5.84 -1.85
C GLY A 58 -2.13 6.55 -2.01
N GLY A 59 -2.13 7.88 -1.95
CA GLY A 59 -3.31 8.70 -2.21
C GLY A 59 -3.85 8.51 -3.63
N LEU A 60 -2.97 8.50 -4.64
CA LEU A 60 -3.35 8.24 -6.03
C LEU A 60 -3.99 6.86 -6.20
N TRP A 61 -3.43 5.82 -5.60
CA TRP A 61 -4.05 4.48 -5.57
C TRP A 61 -5.39 4.46 -4.81
N GLY A 62 -5.56 5.35 -3.83
CA GLY A 62 -6.82 5.53 -3.10
C GLY A 62 -7.98 5.92 -4.01
N LEU A 63 -7.73 6.58 -5.13
CA LEU A 63 -8.75 6.95 -6.12
C LEU A 63 -9.44 5.74 -6.76
N LEU A 64 -8.83 4.55 -6.72
CA LEU A 64 -9.50 3.30 -7.15
C LEU A 64 -10.82 3.05 -6.38
N PHE A 65 -10.94 3.55 -5.15
CA PHE A 65 -12.17 3.47 -4.36
C PHE A 65 -13.32 4.35 -4.89
N LEU A 66 -13.12 5.10 -5.98
CA LEU A 66 -14.21 5.71 -6.74
C LEU A 66 -14.93 4.70 -7.64
N LEU A 67 -14.25 3.64 -8.08
CA LEU A 67 -14.82 2.64 -8.98
C LEU A 67 -15.94 1.85 -8.30
N PRO A 68 -17.08 1.61 -8.96
CA PRO A 68 -18.27 0.99 -8.36
C PRO A 68 -18.15 -0.53 -8.13
N VAL A 69 -16.98 -1.04 -7.77
CA VAL A 69 -16.68 -2.48 -7.58
C VAL A 69 -16.85 -2.88 -6.11
N MET A 70 -17.47 -4.04 -5.85
CA MET A 70 -17.62 -4.65 -4.50
C MET A 70 -18.18 -3.72 -3.41
N LYS A 71 -19.19 -2.90 -3.74
CA LYS A 71 -19.77 -1.89 -2.82
C LYS A 71 -20.23 -2.47 -1.47
N ASN A 72 -20.74 -3.71 -1.45
CA ASN A 72 -21.25 -4.35 -0.23
C ASN A 72 -20.17 -5.05 0.62
N ARG A 73 -18.95 -5.26 0.08
CA ARG A 73 -17.86 -5.99 0.76
C ARG A 73 -16.63 -5.11 0.93
N PHE A 74 -16.72 -4.13 1.84
CA PHE A 74 -15.71 -3.07 1.97
C PHE A 74 -14.28 -3.59 2.26
N LEU A 75 -14.11 -4.62 3.09
CA LEU A 75 -12.78 -5.22 3.36
C LEU A 75 -12.21 -5.95 2.14
N SER A 76 -13.04 -6.75 1.47
CA SER A 76 -12.64 -7.45 0.23
C SER A 76 -12.28 -6.45 -0.87
N ARG A 77 -12.98 -5.32 -0.92
CA ARG A 77 -12.70 -4.22 -1.84
C ARG A 77 -11.31 -3.59 -1.57
N GLY A 78 -10.97 -3.38 -0.31
CA GLY A 78 -9.63 -2.91 0.07
C GLY A 78 -8.53 -3.89 -0.32
N LEU A 79 -8.75 -5.19 -0.10
CA LEU A 79 -7.82 -6.24 -0.52
C LEU A 79 -7.67 -6.27 -2.05
N LEU A 80 -8.77 -6.20 -2.81
CA LEU A 80 -8.74 -6.17 -4.27
C LEU A 80 -7.93 -4.98 -4.79
N PHE A 81 -8.21 -3.77 -4.29
CA PHE A 81 -7.50 -2.57 -4.76
C PHE A 81 -6.04 -2.51 -4.30
N SER A 82 -5.67 -3.21 -3.23
CA SER A 82 -4.27 -3.36 -2.82
C SER A 82 -3.42 -4.19 -3.79
N LEU A 83 -4.05 -5.00 -4.64
CA LEU A 83 -3.34 -5.75 -5.68
C LEU A 83 -2.72 -4.83 -6.72
N GLY A 84 -3.35 -3.70 -7.03
CA GLY A 84 -2.81 -2.69 -7.95
C GLY A 84 -1.41 -2.21 -7.57
N PRO A 85 -1.23 -1.56 -6.40
CA PRO A 85 0.10 -1.13 -5.94
C PRO A 85 1.05 -2.33 -5.69
N THR A 86 0.54 -3.49 -5.28
CA THR A 86 1.38 -4.71 -5.13
C THR A 86 2.01 -5.13 -6.46
N LEU A 87 1.22 -5.25 -7.52
CA LEU A 87 1.71 -5.66 -8.85
C LEU A 87 2.68 -4.63 -9.41
N VAL A 88 2.35 -3.34 -9.32
CA VAL A 88 3.25 -2.28 -9.77
C VAL A 88 4.55 -2.29 -8.99
N GLN A 89 4.51 -2.53 -7.67
CA GLN A 89 5.73 -2.60 -6.88
C GLN A 89 6.61 -3.79 -7.28
N LEU A 90 6.02 -4.98 -7.45
CA LEU A 90 6.75 -6.22 -7.75
C LEU A 90 7.29 -6.30 -9.18
N PHE A 91 6.53 -5.80 -10.16
CA PHE A 91 6.84 -5.97 -11.59
C PHE A 91 7.38 -4.71 -12.27
N ILE A 92 7.25 -3.53 -11.65
CA ILE A 92 7.74 -2.27 -12.22
C ILE A 92 8.78 -1.63 -11.31
N VAL A 93 8.41 -1.32 -10.05
CA VAL A 93 9.31 -0.57 -9.15
C VAL A 93 10.55 -1.37 -8.80
N PHE A 94 10.42 -2.64 -8.41
CA PHE A 94 11.57 -3.46 -8.06
C PHE A 94 12.55 -3.71 -9.22
N PRO A 95 12.12 -4.15 -10.42
CA PRO A 95 13.06 -4.37 -11.51
C PRO A 95 13.60 -3.06 -12.10
N MET A 96 12.76 -2.03 -12.29
CA MET A 96 13.15 -0.85 -13.07
C MET A 96 13.71 0.30 -12.22
N LYS A 97 13.24 0.48 -10.98
CA LYS A 97 13.65 1.62 -10.13
C LYS A 97 14.61 1.21 -9.01
N ALA A 98 14.38 0.06 -8.39
CA ALA A 98 15.19 -0.41 -7.26
C ALA A 98 16.29 -1.41 -7.70
N HIS A 99 16.26 -1.87 -8.95
CA HIS A 99 17.15 -2.89 -9.50
C HIS A 99 17.28 -4.14 -8.61
N LYS A 100 16.14 -4.59 -8.05
CA LYS A 100 16.03 -5.75 -7.15
C LYS A 100 15.48 -7.01 -7.83
N GLY A 101 15.53 -7.04 -9.15
CA GLY A 101 14.95 -8.11 -9.97
C GLY A 101 13.41 -8.10 -9.96
N VAL A 102 12.83 -8.93 -10.82
CA VAL A 102 11.38 -9.15 -10.87
C VAL A 102 10.94 -9.78 -9.55
N MET A 103 9.80 -9.34 -9.01
CA MET A 103 9.26 -9.79 -7.72
C MET A 103 10.15 -9.47 -6.51
N GLY A 104 11.25 -8.72 -6.68
CA GLY A 104 12.17 -8.40 -5.60
C GLY A 104 12.96 -9.61 -5.09
N LEU A 105 13.13 -10.65 -5.92
CA LEU A 105 13.75 -11.91 -5.50
C LEU A 105 15.21 -11.77 -5.04
N THR A 106 15.91 -10.70 -5.46
CA THR A 106 17.27 -10.43 -4.95
C THR A 106 17.28 -9.96 -3.49
N LEU A 107 16.13 -9.54 -2.96
CA LEU A 107 15.94 -9.23 -1.54
C LEU A 107 15.56 -10.48 -0.73
N GLY A 108 15.25 -11.61 -1.36
CA GLY A 108 14.79 -12.84 -0.73
C GLY A 108 13.55 -13.41 -1.40
N THR A 109 13.40 -14.73 -1.40
CA THR A 109 12.30 -15.45 -2.09
C THR A 109 10.92 -15.10 -1.54
N LEU A 110 10.81 -14.76 -0.25
CA LEU A 110 9.57 -14.38 0.41
C LEU A 110 9.23 -12.88 0.30
N THR A 111 10.04 -12.08 -0.39
CA THR A 111 9.80 -10.65 -0.63
C THR A 111 8.39 -10.36 -1.16
N PRO A 112 7.84 -11.11 -2.14
CA PRO A 112 6.48 -10.89 -2.64
C PRO A 112 5.40 -11.01 -1.57
N ALA A 113 5.55 -11.97 -0.65
CA ALA A 113 4.59 -12.20 0.42
C ALA A 113 4.58 -11.01 1.40
N PHE A 114 5.75 -10.48 1.76
CA PHE A 114 5.85 -9.28 2.60
C PHE A 114 5.27 -8.05 1.91
N ILE A 115 5.58 -7.83 0.62
CA ILE A 115 5.01 -6.69 -0.12
C ILE A 115 3.50 -6.78 -0.23
N PHE A 116 2.97 -7.98 -0.49
CA PHE A 116 1.53 -8.21 -0.48
C PHE A 116 0.93 -7.90 0.90
N LEU A 117 1.52 -8.41 1.99
CA LEU A 117 1.08 -8.13 3.35
C LEU A 117 1.01 -6.62 3.65
N TYR A 118 2.06 -5.87 3.34
CA TYR A 118 2.09 -4.43 3.58
C TYR A 118 1.03 -3.68 2.75
N ASN A 119 0.79 -4.09 1.51
CA ASN A 119 -0.24 -3.49 0.68
C ASN A 119 -1.65 -3.86 1.14
N VAL A 120 -1.86 -5.07 1.69
CA VAL A 120 -3.12 -5.42 2.35
C VAL A 120 -3.39 -4.48 3.52
N ILE A 121 -2.39 -4.15 4.34
CA ILE A 121 -2.53 -3.14 5.42
C ILE A 121 -2.98 -1.79 4.83
N TRP A 122 -2.35 -1.33 3.74
CA TRP A 122 -2.77 -0.12 3.03
C TRP A 122 -4.25 -0.16 2.64
N GLY A 123 -4.68 -1.24 1.96
CA GLY A 123 -6.03 -1.37 1.43
C GLY A 123 -7.10 -1.47 2.52
N LEU A 124 -6.79 -2.18 3.61
CA LEU A 124 -7.68 -2.30 4.76
C LEU A 124 -7.86 -0.95 5.48
N VAL A 125 -6.77 -0.23 5.74
CA VAL A 125 -6.82 1.08 6.41
C VAL A 125 -7.59 2.09 5.55
N ALA A 126 -7.32 2.14 4.24
CA ALA A 126 -8.06 3.01 3.33
C ALA A 126 -9.56 2.67 3.30
N ALA A 127 -9.92 1.38 3.24
CA ALA A 127 -11.31 0.94 3.24
C ALA A 127 -12.03 1.25 4.57
N ILE A 128 -11.36 1.06 5.71
CA ILE A 128 -11.91 1.38 7.04
C ILE A 128 -12.13 2.89 7.17
N TRP A 129 -11.15 3.71 6.77
CA TRP A 129 -11.25 5.16 6.80
C TRP A 129 -12.45 5.67 6.00
N LEU A 130 -12.62 5.18 4.76
CA LEU A 130 -13.76 5.55 3.93
C LEU A 130 -15.08 5.14 4.56
N ARG A 131 -15.16 3.95 5.16
CA ARG A 131 -16.36 3.50 5.86
C ARG A 131 -16.70 4.37 7.07
N TRP A 132 -15.71 4.92 7.75
CA TRP A 132 -15.93 5.82 8.88
C TRP A 132 -16.30 7.24 8.43
N ALA A 133 -15.72 7.72 7.34
CA ALA A 133 -15.96 9.07 6.82
C ALA A 133 -17.26 9.22 6.00
N ASP A 134 -17.81 8.11 5.46
CA ASP A 134 -19.11 8.08 4.79
C ASP A 134 -20.30 7.86 5.76
N LYS A 135 -20.05 7.68 7.07
CA LYS A 135 -21.10 7.73 8.10
C LYS A 135 -21.44 9.18 8.45
#